data_AF-A0A349H6E7-F1
#
_entry.id   AF-A0A349H6E7-F1
#
_cell.length_a   1.000
_cell.length_b   1.000
_cell.length_c   1.000
_cell.angle_alpha   90.00
_cell.angle_beta   90.00
_cell.angle_gamma   90.00
#
_symmetry.space_group_name_H-M   'P 1'
#
loop_
_entity.id
_entity.type
_entity.pdbx_description
1 polymer ?
#
loop_
_entity_poly.entity_id
_entity_poly.type
_entity_poly.pdbx_seq_one_letter_code
_entity_poly.pdbx_strand_id
1 'polypeptide(L)'
;MKRNISPVIISLVVIGASMGVYVFLPRASQTTSVVGHAVLAEISKEELIRSSTVALIARVSSVRSGKYPSKIREGEEDIVSTVTLEVEKYLYNPENITSQTLAVQTLGGSVSGTKMIVEGSPSFKAGDRVLVFLTRDSLGAFTVNGWTQGKYTVSVNGEIGVGDEELAHLHKMFSGSRFVSDIENEIKSVAVLPPSGGVVTPTEVTLSSKNGNVEAQAVLDAAVVK
;
A
#
# COMPACT_ATOMS: atom_id res chain seq x y z
N MET A 1 55.72 -30.88 -45.94
CA MET A 1 54.37 -30.64 -46.47
C MET A 1 53.82 -29.36 -45.84
N LYS A 2 53.97 -28.19 -46.48
CA LYS A 2 53.49 -26.89 -45.97
C LYS A 2 52.09 -26.62 -46.53
N ARG A 3 51.08 -26.48 -45.66
CA ARG A 3 49.71 -26.10 -46.05
C ARG A 3 49.62 -24.57 -46.10
N ASN A 4 49.50 -24.03 -47.32
CA ASN A 4 49.24 -22.62 -47.54
C ASN A 4 47.75 -22.34 -47.28
N ILE A 5 47.46 -21.64 -46.19
CA ILE A 5 46.11 -21.15 -45.90
C ILE A 5 45.91 -19.88 -46.73
N SER A 6 44.91 -19.89 -47.61
CA SER A 6 44.62 -18.80 -48.55
C SER A 6 44.12 -17.56 -47.79
N PRO A 7 44.65 -16.35 -48.07
CA PRO A 7 44.30 -15.11 -47.35
C PRO A 7 42.82 -14.71 -47.51
N VAL A 8 42.10 -15.31 -48.47
CA VAL A 8 40.66 -15.07 -48.69
C VAL A 8 39.79 -15.62 -47.55
N ILE A 9 40.22 -16.70 -46.88
CA ILE A 9 39.41 -17.34 -45.82
C ILE A 9 39.41 -16.52 -44.52
N ILE A 10 40.48 -15.76 -44.26
CA ILE A 10 40.60 -14.94 -43.05
C ILE A 10 39.68 -13.71 -43.14
N SER A 11 39.46 -13.15 -44.34
CA SER A 11 38.62 -11.95 -44.50
C SER A 11 37.13 -12.20 -44.33
N LEU A 12 36.65 -13.44 -44.54
CA LEU A 12 35.22 -13.77 -44.46
C LEU A 12 34.74 -14.01 -43.01
N VAL A 13 35.65 -14.42 -42.11
CA VAL A 13 35.35 -14.62 -40.69
C VAL A 13 35.18 -13.29 -39.94
N VAL A 14 35.87 -12.22 -40.37
CA VAL A 14 35.78 -10.91 -39.70
C VAL A 14 34.46 -10.19 -39.99
N ILE A 15 33.86 -10.40 -41.17
CA ILE A 15 32.58 -9.77 -41.55
C ILE A 15 31.38 -10.52 -40.91
N GLY A 16 31.47 -11.84 -40.77
CA GLY A 16 30.47 -12.64 -40.04
C GLY A 16 30.43 -12.32 -38.53
N ALA A 17 31.58 -12.04 -37.93
CA ALA A 17 31.68 -11.68 -36.52
C ALA A 17 31.12 -10.28 -36.23
N SER A 18 31.30 -9.30 -37.13
CA SER A 18 30.78 -7.94 -36.92
C SER A 18 29.27 -7.82 -37.15
N MET A 19 28.69 -8.58 -38.08
CA MET A 19 27.24 -8.60 -38.30
C MET A 19 26.48 -9.34 -37.18
N GLY A 20 27.09 -10.38 -36.57
CA GLY A 20 26.49 -11.13 -35.46
C GLY A 20 26.42 -10.36 -34.14
N VAL A 21 27.34 -9.43 -33.90
CA VAL A 21 27.40 -8.66 -32.65
C VAL A 21 26.30 -7.58 -32.58
N TYR A 22 25.84 -7.04 -33.70
CA TYR A 22 24.80 -6.00 -33.70
C TYR A 22 23.39 -6.52 -33.45
N VAL A 23 23.11 -7.78 -33.78
CA VAL A 23 21.76 -8.37 -33.64
C VAL A 23 21.53 -8.95 -32.23
N PHE A 24 22.60 -9.15 -31.45
CA PHE A 24 22.53 -9.79 -30.13
C PHE A 24 22.94 -8.88 -28.96
N LEU A 25 22.94 -7.56 -29.14
CA LEU A 25 22.90 -6.67 -27.99
C LEU A 25 21.49 -6.77 -27.38
N PRO A 26 21.33 -7.22 -26.13
CA PRO A 26 20.05 -7.11 -25.45
C PRO A 26 19.68 -5.62 -25.45
N ARG A 27 18.56 -5.28 -26.09
CA ARG A 27 17.97 -3.94 -25.96
C ARG A 27 17.88 -3.64 -24.48
N ALA A 28 18.62 -2.65 -24.02
CA ALA A 28 18.44 -2.11 -22.68
C ALA A 28 16.95 -1.74 -22.57
N SER A 29 16.21 -2.53 -21.81
CA SER A 29 14.78 -2.33 -21.58
C SER A 29 14.62 -0.96 -20.94
N GLN A 30 14.10 0.03 -21.68
CA GLN A 30 13.82 1.34 -21.10
C GLN A 30 12.70 1.16 -20.07
N THR A 31 13.05 1.24 -18.78
CA THR A 31 12.08 1.20 -17.70
C THR A 31 11.45 2.58 -17.56
N THR A 32 10.26 2.77 -18.14
CA THR A 32 9.48 3.99 -17.91
C THR A 32 9.02 3.99 -16.45
N SER A 33 9.42 5.04 -15.71
CA SER A 33 9.02 5.26 -14.32
C SER A 33 7.97 6.36 -14.26
N VAL A 34 6.82 6.07 -13.67
CA VAL A 34 5.80 7.08 -13.34
C VAL A 34 5.91 7.37 -11.85
N VAL A 35 6.10 8.64 -11.49
CA VAL A 35 6.21 9.10 -10.09
C VAL A 35 4.94 9.84 -9.70
N GLY A 36 4.23 9.35 -8.70
CA GLY A 36 3.12 10.06 -8.04
C GLY A 36 3.57 10.58 -6.68
N HIS A 37 3.21 11.82 -6.34
CA HIS A 37 3.48 12.42 -5.02
C HIS A 37 2.19 12.43 -4.20
N ALA A 38 2.25 11.96 -2.95
CA ALA A 38 1.15 12.06 -1.99
C ALA A 38 1.63 12.77 -0.72
N VAL A 39 0.94 13.84 -0.32
CA VAL A 39 1.20 14.50 0.98
C VAL A 39 0.53 13.66 2.06
N LEU A 40 1.34 12.98 2.88
CA LEU A 40 0.84 12.17 3.98
C LEU A 40 0.60 13.03 5.21
N ALA A 41 -0.67 13.15 5.61
CA ALA A 41 -0.99 13.60 6.96
C ALA A 41 -0.53 12.53 7.96
N GLU A 42 0.10 12.98 9.03
CA GLU A 42 0.51 12.09 10.10
C GLU A 42 -0.73 11.54 10.82
N ILE A 43 -0.82 10.22 10.91
CA ILE A 43 -1.89 9.53 11.64
C ILE A 43 -1.41 9.23 13.05
N SER A 44 -2.23 9.45 14.08
CA SER A 44 -1.88 9.04 15.44
C SER A 44 -2.00 7.52 15.59
N LYS A 45 -1.34 6.97 16.61
CA LYS A 45 -1.46 5.54 16.95
C LYS A 45 -2.91 5.14 17.20
N GLU A 46 -3.62 5.95 18.00
CA GLU A 46 -5.01 5.66 18.38
C GLU A 46 -5.92 5.65 17.16
N GLU A 47 -5.71 6.62 16.24
CA GLU A 47 -6.47 6.70 14.99
C GLU A 47 -6.12 5.55 14.06
N LEU A 48 -4.84 5.20 13.89
CA LEU A 48 -4.42 4.07 13.05
C LEU A 48 -5.04 2.76 13.51
N ILE A 49 -5.06 2.50 14.83
CA ILE A 49 -5.65 1.27 15.36
C ILE A 49 -7.16 1.27 15.17
N ARG A 50 -7.85 2.37 15.51
CA ARG A 50 -9.33 2.43 15.50
C ARG A 50 -9.94 2.49 14.10
N SER A 51 -9.25 3.11 13.14
CA SER A 51 -9.70 3.17 11.74
C SER A 51 -9.31 1.92 10.93
N SER A 52 -8.51 1.02 11.51
CA SER A 52 -8.18 -0.25 10.88
C SER A 52 -9.32 -1.25 11.04
N THR A 53 -9.61 -1.99 9.99
CA THR A 53 -10.46 -3.20 10.05
C THR A 53 -9.74 -4.31 10.81
N VAL A 54 -8.42 -4.43 10.62
CA VAL A 54 -7.62 -5.49 11.22
C VAL A 54 -6.15 -5.06 11.31
N ALA A 55 -5.46 -5.48 12.37
CA ALA A 55 -4.00 -5.39 12.48
C ALA A 55 -3.43 -6.78 12.75
N LEU A 56 -2.37 -7.16 12.04
CA LEU A 56 -1.86 -8.52 12.06
C LEU A 56 -0.36 -8.61 11.76
N ILE A 57 0.23 -9.73 12.17
CA ILE A 57 1.53 -10.20 11.71
C ILE A 57 1.31 -11.23 10.61
N ALA A 58 2.01 -11.08 9.49
CA ALA A 58 1.94 -11.99 8.35
C ALA A 58 3.27 -12.18 7.65
N ARG A 59 3.35 -13.25 6.86
CA ARG A 59 4.37 -13.43 5.81
C ARG A 59 3.81 -13.05 4.45
N VAL A 60 4.60 -12.33 3.66
CA VAL A 60 4.26 -12.01 2.28
C VAL A 60 4.57 -13.22 1.41
N SER A 61 3.55 -13.95 0.96
CA SER A 61 3.75 -15.13 0.11
C SER A 61 3.95 -14.76 -1.36
N SER A 62 3.25 -13.74 -1.85
CA SER A 62 3.45 -13.25 -3.22
C SER A 62 3.08 -11.78 -3.39
N VAL A 63 3.70 -11.14 -4.38
CA VAL A 63 3.37 -9.78 -4.84
C VAL A 63 3.19 -9.85 -6.35
N ARG A 64 2.01 -9.45 -6.84
CA ARG A 64 1.68 -9.45 -8.28
C ARG A 64 1.12 -8.10 -8.66
N SER A 65 1.73 -7.46 -9.65
CA SER A 65 1.25 -6.18 -10.17
C SER A 65 0.40 -6.39 -11.43
N GLY A 66 -0.63 -5.57 -11.58
CA GLY A 66 -1.46 -5.47 -12.78
C GLY A 66 -1.76 -4.02 -13.11
N LYS A 67 -2.20 -3.76 -14.34
CA LYS A 67 -2.75 -2.46 -14.73
C LYS A 67 -4.25 -2.48 -14.53
N TYR A 68 -4.77 -1.42 -13.92
CA TYR A 68 -6.19 -1.25 -13.64
C TYR A 68 -6.61 0.18 -14.01
N PRO A 69 -7.88 0.41 -14.36
CA PRO A 69 -8.40 1.76 -14.52
C PRO A 69 -8.08 2.60 -13.28
N SER A 70 -7.46 3.74 -13.51
CA SER A 70 -7.07 4.65 -12.44
C SER A 70 -8.32 5.20 -11.74
N LYS A 71 -8.29 5.23 -10.40
CA LYS A 71 -9.38 5.78 -9.58
C LYS A 71 -9.28 7.29 -9.41
N ILE A 72 -8.15 7.90 -9.81
CA ILE A 72 -7.81 9.31 -9.55
C ILE A 72 -7.80 10.11 -10.86
N ARG A 73 -7.15 9.55 -11.88
CA ARG A 73 -7.02 10.10 -13.22
C ARG A 73 -7.96 9.37 -14.18
N GLU A 74 -9.00 10.05 -14.64
CA GLU A 74 -9.98 9.50 -15.56
C GLU A 74 -9.32 9.18 -16.92
N GLY A 75 -9.66 8.01 -17.49
CA GLY A 75 -9.11 7.56 -18.78
C GLY A 75 -7.67 7.03 -18.72
N GLU A 76 -7.04 7.01 -17.54
CA GLU A 76 -5.68 6.48 -17.35
C GLU A 76 -5.68 5.12 -16.65
N GLU A 77 -4.52 4.46 -16.65
CA GLU A 77 -4.29 3.22 -15.91
C GLU A 77 -3.30 3.46 -14.75
N ASP A 78 -3.61 2.86 -13.60
CA ASP A 78 -2.68 2.73 -12.48
C ASP A 78 -2.10 1.32 -12.43
N ILE A 79 -0.85 1.21 -11.98
CA ILE A 79 -0.27 -0.08 -11.62
C ILE A 79 -0.65 -0.35 -10.17
N VAL A 80 -1.38 -1.44 -9.93
CA VAL A 80 -1.78 -1.88 -8.59
C VAL A 80 -1.11 -3.22 -8.30
N SER A 81 -0.50 -3.33 -7.13
CA SER A 81 0.07 -4.58 -6.64
C SER A 81 -0.87 -5.26 -5.67
N THR A 82 -1.24 -6.49 -6.01
CA THR A 82 -1.93 -7.43 -5.11
C THR A 82 -0.89 -8.22 -4.33
N VAL A 83 -0.91 -8.06 -3.02
CA VAL A 83 -0.04 -8.71 -2.05
C VAL A 83 -0.83 -9.81 -1.36
N THR A 84 -0.33 -11.04 -1.39
CA THR A 84 -0.90 -12.15 -0.63
C THR A 84 -0.18 -12.29 0.69
N LEU A 85 -0.91 -12.17 1.78
CA LEU A 85 -0.44 -12.28 3.14
C LEU A 85 -0.89 -13.61 3.75
N GLU A 86 0.06 -14.39 4.24
CA GLU A 86 -0.18 -15.55 5.10
C GLU A 86 -0.18 -15.08 6.55
N VAL A 87 -1.35 -15.10 7.18
CA VAL A 87 -1.56 -14.56 8.52
C VAL A 87 -0.94 -15.49 9.55
N GLU A 88 0.00 -14.95 10.34
CA GLU A 88 0.57 -15.65 11.49
C GLU A 88 -0.25 -15.39 12.75
N LYS A 89 -0.64 -14.12 12.96
CA LYS A 89 -1.32 -13.68 14.18
C LYS A 89 -2.13 -12.42 13.95
N TYR A 90 -3.38 -12.43 14.39
CA TYR A 90 -4.19 -11.23 14.53
C TYR A 90 -3.87 -10.51 15.85
N LEU A 91 -3.56 -9.22 15.77
CA LEU A 91 -3.32 -8.35 16.93
C LEU A 91 -4.55 -7.49 17.27
N TYR A 92 -5.29 -7.10 16.23
CA TYR A 92 -6.57 -6.40 16.32
C TYR A 92 -7.51 -6.97 15.26
N ASN A 93 -8.70 -7.44 15.65
CA ASN A 93 -9.63 -8.10 14.74
C ASN A 93 -11.08 -8.03 15.27
N PRO A 94 -11.69 -6.84 15.34
CA PRO A 94 -13.05 -6.65 15.85
C PRO A 94 -14.11 -7.38 15.01
N GLU A 95 -13.86 -7.58 13.71
CA GLU A 95 -14.77 -8.27 12.79
C GLU A 95 -14.68 -9.81 12.86
N ASN A 96 -13.82 -10.37 13.72
CA ASN A 96 -13.60 -11.81 13.86
C ASN A 96 -13.26 -12.52 12.54
N ILE A 97 -12.43 -11.89 11.71
CA ILE A 97 -11.92 -12.49 10.47
C ILE A 97 -11.12 -13.76 10.82
N THR A 98 -11.48 -14.89 10.21
CA THR A 98 -10.85 -16.21 10.46
C THR A 98 -9.93 -16.68 9.35
N SER A 99 -9.83 -15.92 8.24
CA SER A 99 -9.02 -16.31 7.10
C SER A 99 -7.54 -16.44 7.48
N GLN A 100 -6.88 -17.46 6.97
CA GLN A 100 -5.42 -17.62 7.12
C GLN A 100 -4.65 -16.87 6.03
N THR A 101 -5.34 -16.42 4.99
CA THR A 101 -4.74 -15.70 3.86
C THR A 101 -5.56 -14.47 3.53
N LEU A 102 -4.91 -13.33 3.36
CA LEU A 102 -5.55 -12.07 2.95
C LEU A 102 -4.88 -11.52 1.70
N ALA A 103 -5.69 -10.96 0.79
CA ALA A 103 -5.22 -10.23 -0.37
C ALA A 103 -5.32 -8.73 -0.09
N VAL A 104 -4.20 -8.02 -0.23
CA VAL A 104 -4.08 -6.57 0.03
C VAL A 104 -3.69 -5.86 -1.25
N GLN A 105 -4.34 -4.76 -1.58
CA GLN A 105 -4.02 -3.93 -2.74
C GLN A 105 -3.20 -2.71 -2.33
N THR A 106 -2.23 -2.36 -3.17
CA THR A 106 -1.35 -1.20 -2.97
C THR A 106 -1.09 -0.53 -4.32
N LEU A 107 -0.97 0.79 -4.34
CA LEU A 107 -0.59 1.52 -5.56
C LEU A 107 0.90 1.38 -5.85
N GLY A 108 1.26 1.30 -7.11
CA GLY A 108 2.62 1.10 -7.57
C GLY A 108 2.95 -0.37 -7.79
N GLY A 109 4.16 -0.61 -8.31
CA GLY A 109 4.64 -1.93 -8.68
C GLY A 109 5.33 -1.93 -10.04
N SER A 110 5.41 -3.10 -10.68
CA SER A 110 6.06 -3.23 -11.99
C SER A 110 5.33 -4.23 -12.87
N VAL A 111 4.97 -3.82 -14.08
CA VAL A 111 4.26 -4.64 -15.06
C VAL A 111 4.90 -4.43 -16.43
N SER A 112 5.32 -5.52 -17.08
CA SER A 112 5.82 -5.54 -18.46
C SER A 112 6.88 -4.46 -18.78
N GLY A 113 7.81 -4.22 -17.85
CA GLY A 113 8.88 -3.24 -18.00
C GLY A 113 8.50 -1.79 -17.63
N THR A 114 7.25 -1.52 -17.31
CA THR A 114 6.81 -0.24 -16.72
C THR A 114 6.82 -0.35 -15.21
N LYS A 115 7.43 0.63 -14.52
CA LYS A 115 7.42 0.74 -13.06
C LYS A 115 6.64 1.97 -12.65
N MET A 116 5.74 1.83 -11.67
CA MET A 116 5.07 2.96 -11.03
C MET A 116 5.55 3.03 -9.60
N ILE A 117 6.04 4.21 -9.21
CA ILE A 117 6.45 4.53 -7.86
C ILE A 117 5.48 5.60 -7.38
N VAL A 118 4.73 5.28 -6.34
CA VAL A 118 3.85 6.24 -5.67
C VAL A 118 4.48 6.53 -4.32
N GLU A 119 4.94 7.76 -4.13
CA GLU A 119 5.51 8.19 -2.86
C GLU A 119 4.47 8.03 -1.76
N GLY A 120 4.93 7.54 -0.60
CA GLY A 120 4.06 7.22 0.51
C GLY A 120 3.28 5.92 0.35
N SER A 121 3.30 5.23 -0.81
CA SER A 121 2.68 3.92 -0.95
C SER A 121 3.53 2.83 -0.29
N PRO A 122 2.94 1.92 0.50
CA PRO A 122 3.68 0.84 1.13
C PRO A 122 4.21 -0.12 0.06
N SER A 123 5.47 -0.55 0.24
CA SER A 123 6.08 -1.57 -0.61
C SER A 123 6.21 -2.89 0.14
N PHE A 124 6.03 -3.98 -0.60
CA PHE A 124 6.09 -5.34 -0.10
C PHE A 124 7.07 -6.15 -0.94
N LYS A 125 7.78 -7.07 -0.30
CA LYS A 125 8.64 -8.05 -0.95
C LYS A 125 8.24 -9.45 -0.51
N ALA A 126 8.18 -10.37 -1.47
CA ALA A 126 7.90 -11.77 -1.17
C ALA A 126 8.96 -12.33 -0.20
N GLY A 127 8.49 -13.07 0.80
CA GLY A 127 9.29 -13.60 1.90
C GLY A 127 9.41 -12.68 3.11
N ASP A 128 9.03 -11.40 3.01
CA ASP A 128 9.05 -10.50 4.15
C ASP A 128 8.03 -10.92 5.19
N ARG A 129 8.40 -10.79 6.47
CA ARG A 129 7.48 -10.83 7.58
C ARG A 129 7.12 -9.40 7.96
N VAL A 130 5.84 -9.11 8.16
CA VAL A 130 5.34 -7.74 8.32
C VAL A 130 4.32 -7.64 9.43
N LEU A 131 4.33 -6.51 10.14
CA LEU A 131 3.21 -5.98 10.88
C LEU A 131 2.46 -5.04 9.93
N VAL A 132 1.16 -5.26 9.78
CA VAL A 132 0.34 -4.43 8.90
C VAL A 132 -1.00 -4.10 9.53
N PHE A 133 -1.39 -2.84 9.36
CA PHE A 133 -2.69 -2.28 9.70
C PHE A 133 -3.48 -2.16 8.40
N LEU A 134 -4.62 -2.84 8.32
CA LEU A 134 -5.44 -2.92 7.12
C LEU A 134 -6.78 -2.27 7.34
N THR A 135 -7.28 -1.61 6.29
CA THR A 135 -8.66 -1.13 6.18
C THR A 135 -9.24 -1.61 4.86
N ARG A 136 -10.54 -1.41 4.64
CA ARG A 136 -11.20 -1.72 3.37
C ARG A 136 -11.40 -0.45 2.55
N ASP A 137 -11.15 -0.53 1.25
CA ASP A 137 -11.54 0.54 0.33
C ASP A 137 -13.07 0.52 0.08
N SER A 138 -13.55 1.47 -0.72
CA SER A 138 -14.98 1.57 -1.09
C SER A 138 -15.53 0.35 -1.85
N LEU A 139 -14.66 -0.50 -2.38
CA LEU A 139 -15.02 -1.75 -3.07
C LEU A 139 -14.86 -2.98 -2.15
N GLY A 140 -14.52 -2.78 -0.88
CA GLY A 140 -14.34 -3.83 0.11
C GLY A 140 -12.98 -4.54 0.08
N ALA A 141 -12.07 -4.13 -0.81
CA ALA A 141 -10.73 -4.71 -0.91
C ALA A 141 -9.85 -4.22 0.25
N PHE A 142 -9.05 -5.12 0.84
CA PHE A 142 -8.09 -4.69 1.86
C PHE A 142 -7.00 -3.81 1.23
N THR A 143 -6.69 -2.72 1.92
CA THR A 143 -5.57 -1.83 1.65
C THR A 143 -4.85 -1.52 2.95
N VAL A 144 -3.63 -1.02 2.88
CA VAL A 144 -2.88 -0.62 4.07
C VAL A 144 -3.43 0.71 4.59
N ASN A 145 -3.83 0.72 5.86
CA ASN A 145 -4.31 1.92 6.53
C ASN A 145 -3.14 2.87 6.83
N GLY A 146 -3.32 4.18 6.68
CA GLY A 146 -2.22 5.14 6.89
C GLY A 146 -1.06 5.03 5.89
N TRP A 147 -1.25 4.29 4.78
CA TRP A 147 -0.26 4.10 3.73
C TRP A 147 1.06 3.51 4.26
N THR A 148 2.22 4.13 4.01
CA THR A 148 3.51 3.67 4.57
C THR A 148 3.53 3.60 6.10
N GLN A 149 2.71 4.39 6.80
CA GLN A 149 2.67 4.41 8.27
C GLN A 149 1.98 3.16 8.86
N GLY A 150 1.25 2.39 8.04
CA GLY A 150 0.55 1.18 8.48
C GLY A 150 1.26 -0.12 8.19
N LYS A 151 2.50 -0.09 7.69
CA LYS A 151 3.28 -1.29 7.39
C LYS A 151 4.68 -1.17 7.98
N TYR A 152 5.11 -2.22 8.68
CA TYR A 152 6.45 -2.33 9.24
C TYR A 152 7.02 -3.71 8.96
N THR A 153 8.28 -3.79 8.55
CA THR A 153 8.96 -5.08 8.45
C THR A 153 9.26 -5.62 9.84
N VAL A 154 9.10 -6.94 10.01
CA VAL A 154 9.41 -7.66 11.23
C VAL A 154 10.60 -8.57 10.95
N SER A 155 11.65 -8.45 11.73
CA SER A 155 12.83 -9.31 11.65
C SER A 155 12.56 -10.72 12.20
N VAL A 156 13.55 -11.59 12.02
CA VAL A 156 13.53 -12.98 12.53
C VAL A 156 13.48 -13.02 14.06
N ASN A 157 14.12 -12.07 14.75
CA ASN A 157 14.10 -11.98 16.21
C ASN A 157 12.84 -11.29 16.77
N GLY A 158 11.89 -10.89 15.90
CA GLY A 158 10.63 -10.25 16.31
C GLY A 158 10.73 -8.76 16.57
N GLU A 159 11.83 -8.12 16.17
CA GLU A 159 11.95 -6.67 16.13
C GLU A 159 11.15 -6.08 14.96
N ILE A 160 10.58 -4.91 15.16
CA ILE A 160 9.74 -4.20 14.19
C ILE A 160 10.50 -2.96 13.70
N GLY A 161 10.38 -2.66 12.41
CA GLY A 161 11.02 -1.50 11.79
C GLY A 161 12.51 -1.74 11.56
N VAL A 162 12.84 -2.68 10.68
CA VAL A 162 14.22 -3.16 10.45
C VAL A 162 15.06 -2.14 9.63
N GLY A 163 14.46 -1.09 9.10
CA GLY A 163 15.16 0.02 8.43
C GLY A 163 15.09 1.33 9.22
N ASP A 164 16.07 2.22 9.03
CA ASP A 164 16.20 3.48 9.79
C ASP A 164 14.93 4.36 9.71
N GLU A 165 14.33 4.46 8.53
CA GLU A 165 13.08 5.22 8.32
C GLU A 165 11.88 4.58 9.01
N GLU A 166 11.69 3.26 8.83
CA GLU A 166 10.61 2.52 9.48
C GLU A 166 10.76 2.59 11.01
N LEU A 167 11.99 2.50 11.52
CA LEU A 167 12.29 2.58 12.94
C LEU A 167 11.97 3.96 13.51
N ALA A 168 12.37 5.03 12.82
CA ALA A 168 12.08 6.39 13.23
C ALA A 168 10.56 6.64 13.31
N HIS A 169 9.82 6.16 12.31
CA HIS A 169 8.36 6.24 12.30
C HIS A 169 7.73 5.40 13.41
N LEU A 170 8.19 4.16 13.58
CA LEU A 170 7.71 3.27 14.64
C LEU A 170 7.94 3.88 16.03
N HIS A 171 9.13 4.41 16.30
CA HIS A 171 9.45 5.06 17.57
C HIS A 171 8.54 6.25 17.86
N LYS A 172 8.21 7.04 16.83
CA LYS A 172 7.27 8.15 16.95
C LYS A 172 5.85 7.68 17.27
N MET A 173 5.41 6.59 16.64
CA MET A 173 4.04 6.09 16.75
C MET A 173 3.79 5.26 18.02
N PHE A 174 4.75 4.40 18.39
CA PHE A 174 4.62 3.44 19.49
C PHE A 174 5.64 3.69 20.60
N SER A 175 6.00 4.95 20.84
CA SER A 175 6.79 5.40 22.00
C SER A 175 8.09 4.60 22.26
N GLY A 176 8.73 4.08 21.21
CA GLY A 176 9.97 3.30 21.32
C GLY A 176 9.79 1.79 21.48
N SER A 177 8.57 1.24 21.42
CA SER A 177 8.33 -0.20 21.36
C SER A 177 8.96 -0.81 20.10
N ARG A 178 9.78 -1.84 20.29
CA ARG A 178 10.54 -2.48 19.19
C ARG A 178 10.11 -3.92 18.95
N PHE A 179 9.38 -4.54 19.88
CA PHE A 179 9.01 -5.95 19.76
C PHE A 179 7.51 -6.14 19.55
N VAL A 180 7.16 -7.21 18.84
CA VAL A 180 5.75 -7.59 18.60
C VAL A 180 4.93 -7.69 19.89
N SER A 181 5.52 -8.17 20.99
CA SER A 181 4.85 -8.27 22.29
C SER A 181 4.42 -6.92 22.85
N ASP A 182 5.27 -5.90 22.69
CA ASP A 182 5.03 -4.56 23.24
C ASP A 182 3.91 -3.89 22.44
N ILE A 183 4.00 -3.97 21.11
CA ILE A 183 2.98 -3.45 20.19
C ILE A 183 1.63 -4.13 20.41
N GLU A 184 1.60 -5.44 20.66
CA GLU A 184 0.36 -6.15 20.97
C GLU A 184 -0.31 -5.61 22.24
N ASN A 185 0.47 -5.34 23.28
CA ASN A 185 -0.06 -4.77 24.52
C ASN A 185 -0.58 -3.35 24.31
N GLU A 186 0.14 -2.52 23.54
CA GLU A 186 -0.32 -1.18 23.17
C GLU A 186 -1.62 -1.23 22.37
N ILE A 187 -1.72 -2.09 21.36
CA ILE A 187 -2.93 -2.27 20.55
C ILE A 187 -4.11 -2.68 21.44
N LYS A 188 -3.91 -3.66 22.32
CA LYS A 188 -4.96 -4.10 23.26
C LYS A 188 -5.38 -2.97 24.19
N SER A 189 -4.44 -2.16 24.69
CA SER A 189 -4.76 -1.03 25.56
C SER A 189 -5.65 0.01 24.86
N VAL A 190 -5.40 0.30 23.58
CA VAL A 190 -6.20 1.23 22.77
C VAL A 190 -7.57 0.63 22.40
N ALA A 191 -7.61 -0.66 22.07
CA ALA A 191 -8.83 -1.35 21.67
C ALA A 191 -9.86 -1.51 22.82
N VAL A 192 -9.39 -1.53 24.07
CA VAL A 192 -10.24 -1.65 25.27
C VAL A 192 -10.80 -0.29 25.72
N LEU A 193 -10.17 0.82 25.34
CA LEU A 193 -10.65 2.15 25.71
C LEU A 193 -11.89 2.52 24.89
N PRO A 194 -12.97 3.01 25.53
CA PRO A 194 -14.09 3.60 24.79
C PRO A 194 -13.55 4.72 23.89
N PRO A 195 -14.18 4.97 22.73
CA PRO A 195 -13.76 6.05 21.84
C PRO A 195 -13.63 7.32 22.68
N SER A 196 -12.41 7.85 22.77
CA SER A 196 -12.11 9.08 23.50
C SER A 196 -13.02 10.14 22.90
N GLY A 197 -13.98 10.60 23.70
CA GLY A 197 -15.09 11.45 23.27
C GLY A 197 -14.60 12.68 22.52
N GLY A 198 -14.66 12.58 21.19
CA GLY A 198 -14.83 13.69 20.26
C GLY A 198 -16.22 13.63 19.66
N VAL A 199 -17.24 13.35 20.48
CA VAL A 199 -18.61 13.65 20.10
C VAL A 199 -18.71 15.16 20.18
N VAL A 200 -18.56 15.84 19.04
CA VAL A 200 -19.20 17.14 18.87
C VAL A 200 -20.69 16.82 18.93
N THR A 201 -21.27 16.92 20.12
CA THR A 201 -22.72 16.88 20.25
C THR A 201 -23.24 18.01 19.37
N PRO A 202 -24.24 17.78 18.49
CA PRO A 202 -25.00 18.89 17.98
C PRO A 202 -25.52 19.59 19.23
N THR A 203 -25.14 20.86 19.42
CA THR A 203 -25.76 21.71 20.42
C THR A 203 -27.26 21.52 20.28
N GLU A 204 -27.87 20.95 21.32
CA GLU A 204 -29.30 20.79 21.41
C GLU A 204 -29.87 22.21 21.36
N VAL A 205 -30.33 22.62 20.18
CA VAL A 205 -31.06 23.88 20.02
C VAL A 205 -32.38 23.65 20.74
N THR A 206 -32.43 24.04 22.01
CA THR A 206 -33.68 24.18 22.74
C THR A 206 -34.52 25.23 22.03
N LEU A 207 -35.40 24.78 21.12
CA LEU A 207 -36.46 25.62 20.58
C LEU A 207 -37.48 25.86 21.68
N SER A 208 -37.23 26.87 22.51
CA SER A 208 -38.25 27.48 23.35
C SER A 208 -39.25 28.21 22.45
N SER A 209 -40.36 27.53 22.14
CA SER A 209 -41.52 28.15 21.51
C SER A 209 -42.06 29.28 22.39
N LYS A 210 -41.84 30.53 21.95
CA LYS A 210 -42.66 31.67 22.33
C LYS A 210 -43.09 32.40 21.06
N ASN A 211 -44.38 32.27 20.78
CA ASN A 211 -45.21 33.15 19.97
C ASN A 211 -44.83 33.30 18.49
N GLY A 212 -45.52 32.49 17.67
CA GLY A 212 -46.30 32.97 16.52
C GLY A 212 -45.59 33.87 15.51
N ASN A 213 -44.98 33.25 14.50
CA ASN A 213 -45.32 33.53 13.10
C ASN A 213 -44.73 32.44 12.21
N VAL A 214 -45.59 31.85 11.39
CA VAL A 214 -45.26 30.82 10.40
C VAL A 214 -45.04 31.53 9.08
N GLU A 215 -43.81 31.50 8.56
CA GLU A 215 -43.59 31.57 7.11
C GLU A 215 -42.84 30.30 6.71
N ALA A 216 -43.61 29.37 6.12
CA ALA A 216 -43.08 28.19 5.47
C ALA A 216 -42.60 28.58 4.07
N GLN A 217 -41.32 28.41 3.79
CA GLN A 217 -40.82 28.38 2.42
C GLN A 217 -40.25 26.99 2.16
N ALA A 218 -41.06 26.15 1.52
CA ALA A 218 -40.66 24.90 0.91
C ALA A 218 -41.19 24.88 -0.52
N VAL A 219 -40.30 24.94 -1.51
CA VAL A 219 -40.47 24.45 -2.89
C VAL A 219 -39.06 24.06 -3.35
N LEU A 220 -38.70 22.78 -3.37
CA LEU A 220 -38.81 21.85 -4.52
C LEU A 220 -38.09 22.39 -5.77
N ASP A 221 -37.05 21.70 -6.24
CA ASP A 221 -37.06 21.19 -7.61
C ASP A 221 -35.99 20.12 -7.83
N ALA A 222 -36.47 19.03 -8.41
CA ALA A 222 -35.72 17.89 -8.89
C ALA A 222 -35.71 17.92 -10.43
N ALA A 223 -34.60 17.53 -11.06
CA ALA A 223 -34.52 16.90 -12.39
C ALA A 223 -33.06 16.46 -12.61
N VAL A 224 -32.72 15.16 -12.74
CA VAL A 224 -32.93 14.23 -13.87
C VAL A 224 -32.05 14.53 -15.10
N VAL A 225 -31.56 13.45 -15.73
CA VAL A 225 -31.04 13.24 -17.11
C VAL A 225 -29.64 12.59 -17.05
N LYS A 226 -29.35 11.38 -17.59
CA LYS A 226 -30.07 10.46 -18.50
C LYS A 226 -29.54 9.04 -18.30
#